data_AF-A0A1G3QXF5-F1
#
_entry.id   AF-A0A1G3QXF5-F1
#
_cell.length_a   1.000
_cell.length_b   1.000
_cell.length_c   1.000
_cell.angle_alpha   90.00
_cell.angle_beta   90.00
_cell.angle_gamma   90.00
#
_symmetry.space_group_name_H-M   'P 1'
#
loop_
_entity.id
_entity.type
_entity.pdbx_description
1 polymer ?
#
loop_
_entity_poly.entity_id
_entity_poly.type
_entity_poly.pdbx_seq_one_letter_code
_entity_poly.pdbx_strand_id
1 'polypeptide(L)'
;MTHPLEVEVNGDIEKAFKNLKKKMAFEGIFKELKRRRYYEKPSEEKKRKREEAERRRLKKIRRMSVQQGRIKKSFPRGKDFRHGEEGANT
;
A
#
# COMPACT_ATOMS: atom_id res chain seq x y z
N MET A 1 -21.68 -11.22 5.62
CA MET A 1 -22.57 -10.12 6.05
C MET A 1 -21.71 -8.90 6.31
N THR A 2 -21.91 -7.82 5.55
CA THR A 2 -21.22 -6.54 5.78
C THR A 2 -21.77 -5.95 7.07
N HIS A 3 -20.93 -5.82 8.09
CA HIS A 3 -21.34 -5.18 9.34
C HIS A 3 -21.43 -3.66 9.07
N PRO A 4 -22.50 -2.99 9.51
CA PRO A 4 -22.61 -1.54 9.39
C PRO A 4 -21.46 -0.88 10.17
N LEU A 5 -20.90 0.17 9.58
CA LEU A 5 -19.70 0.82 10.11
C LEU A 5 -20.12 1.95 11.06
N GLU A 6 -20.11 1.66 12.36
CA GLU A 6 -20.65 2.55 13.38
C GLU A 6 -19.55 3.34 14.11
N VAL A 7 -19.87 4.59 14.46
CA VAL A 7 -19.02 5.45 15.28
C VAL A 7 -19.90 6.17 16.29
N GLU A 8 -19.55 6.01 17.56
CA GLU A 8 -20.17 6.71 18.68
C GLU A 8 -19.67 8.16 18.75
N VAL A 9 -20.58 9.10 19.01
CA VAL A 9 -20.31 10.53 19.07
C VAL A 9 -20.39 10.99 20.53
N ASN A 10 -19.24 11.29 21.14
CA ASN A 10 -19.17 11.79 22.51
C ASN A 10 -18.82 13.29 22.50
N GLY A 11 -19.85 14.13 22.36
CA GLY A 11 -19.78 15.60 22.42
C GLY A 11 -19.12 16.27 21.21
N ASP A 12 -17.92 15.83 20.83
CA ASP A 12 -17.16 16.38 19.71
C ASP A 12 -17.44 15.63 18.40
N ILE A 13 -18.24 16.26 17.56
CA ILE A 13 -18.66 15.75 16.25
C ILE A 13 -17.49 15.67 15.26
N GLU A 14 -16.54 16.60 15.30
CA GLU A 14 -15.41 16.62 14.38
C GLU A 14 -14.49 15.42 14.61
N LYS A 15 -14.27 15.09 15.89
CA LYS A 15 -13.51 13.91 16.30
C LYS A 15 -14.19 12.62 15.86
N ALA A 16 -15.51 12.52 15.99
CA ALA A 16 -16.27 11.38 15.52
C ALA A 16 -16.17 11.21 13.99
N PHE A 17 -16.28 12.30 13.23
CA PHE A 17 -16.15 12.27 11.78
C PHE A 17 -14.75 11.84 11.33
N LYS A 18 -13.70 12.32 12.01
CA LYS A 18 -12.32 11.89 11.76
C LYS A 18 -12.13 10.39 12.05
N ASN A 19 -12.73 9.89 13.12
CA ASN A 19 -12.69 8.46 13.46
C ASN A 19 -13.42 7.61 12.43
N LEU A 20 -14.58 8.06 11.94
CA LEU A 20 -15.31 7.40 10.86
C LEU A 20 -14.47 7.27 9.60
N LYS A 21 -13.85 8.37 9.14
CA LYS A 21 -12.94 8.35 7.98
C LYS A 21 -11.79 7.35 8.16
N LYS A 22 -11.20 7.28 9.36
CA LYS A 22 -10.15 6.32 9.68
C LYS A 22 -10.64 4.88 9.64
N LYS A 23 -11.79 4.58 10.26
CA LYS A 23 -12.40 3.23 10.22
C LYS A 23 -12.73 2.81 8.79
N MET A 24 -13.33 3.69 7.98
CA MET A 24 -13.61 3.43 6.55
C MET A 24 -12.34 3.17 5.74
N ALA A 25 -11.25 3.88 6.03
CA ALA A 25 -9.97 3.67 5.39
C ALA A 25 -9.34 2.33 5.81
N PHE A 26 -9.49 1.93 7.07
CA PHE A 26 -8.98 0.66 7.59
C PHE A 26 -9.72 -0.55 7.00
N GLU A 27 -11.05 -0.50 6.93
CA GLU A 27 -11.88 -1.50 6.25
C GLU A 27 -11.65 -1.51 4.73
N GLY A 28 -11.00 -0.47 4.19
CA GLY A 28 -10.65 -0.41 2.77
C GLY A 28 -11.83 -0.03 1.86
N ILE A 29 -12.92 0.49 2.43
CA ILE A 29 -14.13 0.89 1.70
C ILE A 29 -13.80 1.85 0.57
N PHE A 30 -12.98 2.88 0.83
CA PHE A 30 -12.58 3.83 -0.23
C PHE A 30 -11.78 3.18 -1.36
N LYS A 31 -10.97 2.17 -1.05
CA LYS A 31 -10.20 1.41 -2.05
C LYS A 31 -11.14 0.56 -2.89
N GLU A 32 -12.12 -0.07 -2.26
CA GLU A 32 -13.14 -0.86 -2.94
C GLU A 32 -14.05 -0.03 -3.82
N LEU A 33 -14.52 1.13 -3.33
CA LEU A 33 -15.33 2.07 -4.11
C LEU A 33 -14.58 2.54 -5.37
N LYS A 34 -13.30 2.89 -5.25
CA LYS A 34 -12.48 3.26 -6.42
C LYS A 34 -12.34 2.09 -7.41
N ARG A 35 -12.15 0.87 -6.91
CA ARG A 35 -12.02 -0.33 -7.74
C ARG A 35 -13.30 -0.66 -8.49
N ARG A 36 -14.46 -0.53 -7.83
CA ARG A 36 -15.77 -0.86 -8.40
C ARG A 36 -16.36 0.23 -9.30
N ARG A 37 -15.67 1.37 -9.46
CA ARG A 37 -16.17 2.50 -10.28
C ARG A 37 -16.34 2.12 -11.75
N TYR A 38 -15.54 1.19 -12.26
CA TYR A 38 -15.58 0.71 -13.62
C TYR A 38 -15.47 -0.82 -13.65
N TYR A 39 -15.88 -1.42 -14.76
CA TYR A 39 -15.69 -2.85 -14.97
C TYR A 39 -14.19 -3.19 -15.11
N GLU A 40 -13.70 -4.11 -14.29
CA GLU A 40 -12.36 -4.68 -14.38
C GLU A 40 -12.47 -6.03 -15.09
N LYS A 41 -11.70 -6.26 -16.16
CA LYS A 41 -11.72 -7.53 -16.88
C LYS A 41 -11.27 -8.66 -15.94
N PRO A 42 -11.85 -9.88 -15.99
CA PRO A 42 -11.51 -10.95 -15.04
C PRO A 42 -10.02 -11.35 -15.05
N SER A 43 -9.33 -11.18 -16.18
CA SER A 43 -7.87 -11.43 -16.25
C SER A 43 -7.07 -10.39 -15.45
N GLU A 44 -7.47 -9.13 -15.56
CA GLU A 44 -6.83 -8.01 -14.85
C GLU A 44 -7.09 -8.10 -13.34
N GLU A 45 -8.32 -8.46 -12.96
CA GLU A 45 -8.65 -8.71 -11.55
C GLU A 45 -7.79 -9.83 -10.95
N LYS A 46 -7.61 -10.94 -11.67
CA LYS A 46 -6.74 -12.06 -11.24
C LYS A 46 -5.29 -11.60 -11.07
N LYS A 47 -4.76 -10.84 -12.03
CA LYS A 47 -3.39 -10.29 -11.99
C LYS A 47 -3.22 -9.37 -10.78
N ARG A 48 -4.10 -8.39 -10.59
CA ARG A 48 -4.07 -7.46 -9.45
C ARG A 48 -4.17 -8.18 -8.11
N LYS A 49 -5.05 -9.19 -7.98
CA LYS A 49 -5.20 -9.98 -6.75
C LYS A 49 -3.90 -10.71 -6.39
N ARG A 50 -3.19 -11.26 -7.40
CA ARG A 50 -1.90 -11.94 -7.21
C ARG A 50 -0.83 -10.95 -6.74
N GLU A 51 -0.70 -9.80 -7.42
CA GLU A 51 0.26 -8.74 -7.06
C GLU A 51 -0.01 -8.15 -5.66
N GLU A 52 -1.29 -7.93 -5.31
CA GLU A 52 -1.65 -7.41 -3.99
C GLU A 52 -1.35 -8.42 -2.87
N ALA A 53 -1.57 -9.71 -3.12
CA ALA A 53 -1.24 -10.77 -2.17
C ALA A 53 0.28 -10.86 -1.95
N GLU A 54 1.08 -10.80 -3.01
CA GLU A 54 2.53 -10.77 -2.92
C GLU A 54 3.03 -9.54 -2.14
N ARG A 55 2.50 -8.35 -2.47
CA ARG A 55 2.84 -7.11 -1.77
C ARG A 55 2.49 -7.18 -0.28
N ARG A 56 1.35 -7.80 0.07
CA ARG A 56 0.96 -8.04 1.47
C ARG A 56 1.90 -9.02 2.18
N ARG A 57 2.33 -10.08 1.49
CA ARG A 57 3.29 -11.07 2.00
C ARG A 57 4.64 -10.42 2.28
N LEU A 58 5.19 -9.66 1.34
CA LEU A 58 6.47 -8.95 1.49
C LEU A 58 6.41 -7.94 2.64
N LYS A 59 5.31 -7.18 2.76
CA LYS A 59 5.10 -6.27 3.90
C LYS A 59 5.07 -7.02 5.24
N LYS A 60 4.43 -8.19 5.31
CA LYS A 60 4.38 -9.01 6.53
C LYS A 60 5.79 -9.48 6.93
N ILE A 61 6.56 -10.01 5.98
CA ILE A 61 7.94 -10.47 6.21
C ILE A 61 8.81 -9.31 6.73
N ARG A 62 8.74 -8.14 6.09
CA ARG A 62 9.48 -6.94 6.52
C ARG A 62 9.10 -6.49 7.93
N ARG A 63 7.81 -6.54 8.30
CA ARG A 63 7.38 -6.20 9.67
C ARG A 63 7.95 -7.18 10.69
N MET A 64 7.93 -8.48 10.37
CA MET A 64 8.49 -9.52 11.24
C MET A 64 10.01 -9.37 11.41
N SER A 65 10.75 -9.05 10.34
CA SER A 65 12.20 -8.87 10.41
C SER A 65 12.62 -7.64 11.21
N VAL A 66 11.86 -6.53 11.11
CA VAL A 66 12.05 -5.33 11.95
C VAL A 66 11.77 -5.65 13.42
N GLN A 67 10.69 -6.39 13.71
CA GLN A 67 10.31 -6.76 15.07
C GLN A 67 11.34 -7.69 15.74
N GLN A 68 11.98 -8.56 14.96
CA GLN A 68 13.06 -9.45 15.42
C GLN A 68 14.45 -8.76 15.45
N GLY A 69 14.54 -7.45 15.25
CA GLY A 69 15.81 -6.70 15.27
C GLY A 69 16.78 -7.05 14.13
N ARG A 70 16.35 -7.85 13.14
CA ARG A 70 17.18 -8.31 12.03
C ARG A 70 17.03 -7.39 10.81
N ILE A 71 17.50 -6.14 10.90
CA ILE A 71 17.91 -5.39 9.71
C ILE A 71 19.16 -4.57 10.02
N LYS A 72 20.34 -5.13 9.69
CA LYS A 72 21.48 -4.31 9.26
C LYS A 72 21.06 -3.66 7.94
N LYS A 73 20.99 -2.33 7.88
CA LYS A 73 20.94 -1.61 6.60
C LYS A 73 22.29 -1.81 5.90
N SER A 74 22.40 -2.77 5.01
CA SER A 74 23.43 -2.77 3.98
C SER A 74 22.77 -2.38 2.66
N PHE A 75 22.46 -1.10 2.51
CA PHE A 75 22.35 -0.53 1.17
C PHE A 75 23.78 -0.20 0.73
N PRO A 76 24.32 -0.78 -0.36
CA PRO A 76 25.46 -0.16 -1.00
C PRO A 76 24.97 1.18 -1.56
N ARG A 77 25.47 2.29 -0.99
CA ARG A 77 25.44 3.57 -1.67
C ARG A 77 26.40 3.45 -2.86
N GLY A 78 25.89 3.69 -4.07
CA GLY A 78 26.71 3.81 -5.26
C GLY A 78 26.51 2.70 -6.28
N LYS A 79 25.64 2.96 -7.26
CA LYS A 79 25.95 2.64 -8.66
C LYS A 79 25.66 3.89 -9.46
N ASP A 80 26.69 4.71 -9.61
CA ASP A 80 26.74 5.80 -10.56
C ASP A 80 26.49 5.20 -11.94
N PHE A 81 25.33 5.47 -12.54
CA PHE A 81 25.14 5.33 -13.98
C PHE A 81 25.82 6.53 -14.66
N ARG A 82 27.16 6.53 -14.69
CA ARG A 82 27.89 7.33 -15.66
C ARG A 82 28.04 6.48 -16.92
N HIS A 83 27.08 6.63 -17.83
CA HIS A 83 27.28 6.28 -19.23
C HIS A 83 28.41 7.17 -19.74
N GLY A 84 29.61 6.62 -19.81
CA GLY A 84 30.67 7.17 -20.62
C GLY A 84 30.42 6.72 -22.04
N GLU A 85 30.09 7.67 -22.92
CA GLU A 85 30.41 7.65 -24.35
C GLU A 85 30.42 9.10 -24.85
N GLU A 86 31.54 9.79 -24.67
CA GLU A 86 31.92 10.91 -25.53
C GLU A 86 33.38 10.66 -25.95
N GLY A 87 33.54 9.66 -26.80
CA GLY A 87 34.73 9.45 -27.60
C GLY A 87 34.54 10.16 -28.93
N ALA A 88 35.42 11.12 -29.21
CA ALA A 88 35.56 11.81 -30.47
C ALA A 88 35.54 10.88 -31.69
N ASN A 89 34.95 11.34 -32.80
CA ASN A 89 35.67 11.39 -34.07
C ASN A 89 34.89 12.13 -35.16
N THR A 90 35.60 13.07 -35.79
CA THR A 90 35.35 13.73 -37.10
C THR A 90 34.15 14.65 -37.24
#